data_AF-A0A4Q3YK66-F1
#
_entry.id   AF-A0A4Q3YK66-F1
#
_cell.length_a   1.000
_cell.length_b   1.000
_cell.length_c   1.000
_cell.angle_alpha   90.00
_cell.angle_beta   90.00
_cell.angle_gamma   90.00
#
_symmetry.space_group_name_H-M   'P 1'
#
loop_
_entity.id
_entity.type
_entity.pdbx_description
1 polymer ?
#
loop_
_entity_poly.entity_id
_entity_poly.type
_entity_poly.pdbx_seq_one_letter_code
_entity_poly.pdbx_strand_id
1 'polypeptide(L)'
;DILLVTAVNEPFGRTLIEAMQLGTPVIATDHGGNKEAIDHGRTGFLVQPENPSAFVEPMKTLLTNRAEWSRISETARTSALAGYSVVRHVDSIVNIYRQLAGRSNSE
;
A
#
# COMPACT_ATOMS: atom_id res chain seq x y z
N ASP A 1 13.68 -3.35 9.84
CA ASP A 1 12.28 -3.37 10.32
C ASP A 1 11.33 -3.81 9.22
N ILE A 2 10.18 -4.36 9.60
CA ILE A 2 9.11 -4.84 8.72
C ILE A 2 7.79 -4.52 9.41
N LEU A 3 6.81 -3.97 8.69
CA LEU A 3 5.46 -3.80 9.20
C LEU A 3 4.62 -5.05 8.87
N LEU A 4 3.99 -5.64 9.89
CA LEU A 4 3.00 -6.71 9.72
C LEU A 4 1.61 -6.11 9.82
N VAL A 5 0.78 -6.32 8.80
CA VAL A 5 -0.62 -5.88 8.75
C VAL A 5 -1.51 -7.11 8.77
N THR A 6 -2.01 -7.44 9.96
CA THR A 6 -2.81 -8.66 10.19
C THR A 6 -4.32 -8.45 10.01
N ALA A 7 -4.74 -7.22 9.69
CA ALA A 7 -6.14 -6.83 9.64
C ALA A 7 -6.88 -7.47 8.46
N VAL A 8 -7.98 -8.16 8.78
CA VAL A 8 -8.99 -8.59 7.82
C VAL A 8 -10.09 -7.52 7.72
N ASN A 9 -10.78 -7.45 6.58
CA ASN A 9 -11.78 -6.42 6.28
C ASN A 9 -11.27 -4.97 6.37
N GLU A 10 -9.96 -4.74 6.25
CA GLU A 10 -9.38 -3.41 6.17
C GLU A 10 -9.73 -2.77 4.81
N PRO A 11 -10.49 -1.66 4.75
CA PRO A 11 -11.00 -1.14 3.47
C PRO A 11 -9.95 -0.41 2.63
N PHE A 12 -8.92 0.19 3.25
CA PHE A 12 -7.93 0.98 2.49
C PHE A 12 -6.49 0.79 2.97
N GLY A 13 -6.26 0.55 4.26
CA GLY A 13 -4.93 0.20 4.75
C GLY A 13 -3.94 1.37 4.77
N ARG A 14 -4.33 2.52 5.32
CA ARG A 14 -3.48 3.74 5.33
C ARG A 14 -2.09 3.51 5.94
N THR A 15 -2.03 2.77 7.05
CA THR A 15 -0.77 2.51 7.77
C THR A 15 0.23 1.74 6.90
N LEU A 16 -0.25 0.85 6.03
CA LEU A 16 0.58 0.08 5.12
C LEU A 16 1.14 1.01 4.02
N ILE A 17 0.33 1.93 3.50
CA ILE A 17 0.76 2.91 2.49
C ILE A 17 1.81 3.85 3.09
N GLU A 18 1.59 4.34 4.32
CA GLU A 18 2.54 5.18 5.04
C GLU A 18 3.89 4.45 5.26
N ALA A 19 3.85 3.17 5.65
CA ALA A 19 5.05 2.35 5.77
C ALA A 19 5.78 2.19 4.43
N MET A 20 5.05 1.91 3.34
CA MET A 20 5.62 1.84 2.00
C MET A 20 6.28 3.17 1.60
N GLN A 21 5.64 4.32 1.84
CA GLN A 21 6.21 5.65 1.55
C GLN A 21 7.51 5.92 2.32
N LEU A 22 7.63 5.40 3.54
CA LEU A 22 8.84 5.46 4.35
C LEU A 22 9.92 4.45 3.91
N GLY A 23 9.60 3.53 2.99
CA GLY A 23 10.49 2.45 2.58
C GLY A 23 10.59 1.32 3.62
N THR A 24 9.59 1.17 4.48
CA THR A 24 9.49 -0.01 5.36
C THR A 24 8.73 -1.11 4.63
N PRO A 25 9.34 -2.29 4.37
CA PRO A 25 8.64 -3.40 3.75
C PRO A 25 7.41 -3.83 4.56
N VAL A 26 6.36 -4.24 3.85
CA VAL A 26 5.08 -4.64 4.42
C VAL A 26 4.80 -6.10 4.10
N ILE A 27 4.32 -6.85 5.10
CA ILE A 27 3.67 -8.14 4.91
C ILE A 27 2.24 -7.97 5.44
N ALA A 28 1.24 -8.16 4.58
CA ALA A 28 -0.17 -7.98 4.94
C ALA A 28 -0.98 -9.24 4.66
N THR A 29 -2.10 -9.40 5.37
CA THR A 29 -3.10 -10.40 4.99
C THR A 29 -3.69 -10.08 3.62
N ASP A 30 -3.88 -11.13 2.82
CA ASP A 30 -4.54 -11.12 1.52
C ASP A 30 -6.05 -10.89 1.69
N HIS A 31 -6.43 -9.67 2.09
CA HIS A 31 -7.83 -9.27 2.33
C HIS A 31 -8.03 -7.76 2.15
N GLY A 32 -9.21 -7.35 1.68
CA GLY A 32 -9.61 -5.94 1.63
C GLY A 32 -8.67 -5.07 0.79
N GLY A 33 -8.51 -3.81 1.19
CA GLY A 33 -7.65 -2.83 0.55
C GLY A 33 -6.17 -3.18 0.55
N ASN A 34 -5.71 -4.13 1.39
CA ASN A 34 -4.32 -4.60 1.35
C ASN A 34 -3.96 -5.18 -0.03
N LYS A 35 -4.90 -5.90 -0.67
CA LYS A 35 -4.69 -6.49 -2.01
C LYS A 35 -4.57 -5.44 -3.10
N GLU A 36 -5.19 -4.29 -2.91
CA GLU A 36 -5.17 -3.18 -3.86
C GLU A 36 -3.85 -2.41 -3.78
N ALA A 37 -3.25 -2.33 -2.58
CA ALA A 37 -2.03 -1.58 -2.34
C ALA A 37 -0.73 -2.39 -2.49
N ILE A 38 -0.77 -3.71 -2.28
CA ILE A 38 0.41 -4.58 -2.37
C ILE A 38 0.39 -5.42 -3.65
N ASP A 39 1.49 -5.34 -4.39
CA ASP A 39 1.83 -6.24 -5.46
C ASP A 39 2.75 -7.35 -4.90
N HIS A 40 2.19 -8.55 -4.76
CA HIS A 40 2.82 -9.66 -4.04
C HIS A 40 4.21 -10.00 -4.60
N GLY A 41 5.21 -10.02 -3.71
CA GLY A 41 6.62 -10.26 -4.03
C GLY A 41 7.33 -9.07 -4.69
N ARG A 42 6.61 -8.00 -5.07
CA ARG A 42 7.20 -6.84 -5.75
C ARG A 42 7.26 -5.60 -4.87
N THR A 43 6.16 -5.22 -4.23
CA THR A 43 6.09 -4.07 -3.29
C THR A 43 5.87 -4.50 -1.84
N GLY A 44 5.71 -5.79 -1.58
CA GLY A 44 5.48 -6.36 -0.26
C GLY A 44 5.04 -7.81 -0.41
N PHE A 45 4.51 -8.41 0.65
CA PHE A 45 3.95 -9.76 0.60
C PHE A 45 2.50 -9.77 1.07
N LEU A 46 1.69 -10.57 0.38
CA LEU A 46 0.33 -10.91 0.77
C LEU A 46 0.32 -12.35 1.29
N VAL A 47 -0.27 -12.56 2.47
CA VAL A 47 -0.30 -13.87 3.14
C VAL A 47 -1.74 -14.27 3.50
N GLN A 48 -1.99 -15.56 3.68
CA GLN A 48 -3.32 -16.05 4.00
C GLN A 48 -3.83 -15.44 5.33
N PRO A 49 -5.07 -14.91 5.38
CA PRO A 49 -5.67 -14.44 6.63
C PRO A 49 -5.87 -15.58 7.62
N GLU A 50 -5.92 -15.26 8.91
CA GLU A 50 -6.12 -16.23 10.01
C GLU A 50 -5.06 -17.36 10.07
N ASN A 51 -3.93 -17.18 9.39
CA ASN A 51 -2.82 -18.11 9.37
C ASN A 51 -1.52 -17.41 9.78
N PRO A 52 -1.20 -17.30 11.09
CA PRO A 52 0.01 -16.65 11.57
C PRO A 52 1.30 -17.25 10.98
N SER A 53 1.32 -18.56 10.71
CA SER A 53 2.48 -19.24 10.11
C SER A 53 2.78 -18.75 8.69
N ALA A 54 1.79 -18.22 7.96
CA ALA A 54 1.98 -17.69 6.61
C ALA A 54 2.90 -16.45 6.58
N PHE A 55 3.10 -15.75 7.70
CA PHE A 55 4.02 -14.61 7.80
C PHE A 55 5.50 -15.03 7.90
N VAL A 56 5.78 -16.28 8.30
CA VAL A 56 7.12 -16.72 8.68
C VAL A 56 8.11 -16.66 7.50
N GLU A 57 7.75 -17.23 6.35
CA GLU A 57 8.66 -17.27 5.19
C GLU A 57 8.95 -15.89 4.58
N PRO A 58 7.95 -15.00 4.38
CA PRO A 58 8.20 -13.62 3.98
C PRO A 58 9.07 -12.85 5.00
N MET A 59 8.81 -13.00 6.30
CA MET A 59 9.63 -12.38 7.34
C MET A 59 11.07 -12.88 7.27
N LYS A 60 11.26 -14.20 7.18
CA LYS A 60 12.59 -14.82 7.07
C LYS A 60 13.33 -14.28 5.85
N THR A 61 12.67 -14.27 4.69
CA THR A 61 13.22 -13.71 3.45
C THR A 61 13.74 -12.29 3.66
N LEU A 62 12.91 -11.40 4.20
CA LEU A 62 13.25 -10.00 4.41
C LEU A 62 14.30 -9.78 5.51
N LEU A 63 14.33 -10.62 6.55
CA LEU A 63 15.27 -10.49 7.67
C LEU A 63 16.65 -11.08 7.34
N THR A 64 16.73 -12.10 6.48
CA THR A 64 17.99 -12.77 6.15
C THR A 64 18.59 -12.34 4.81
N ASN A 65 17.82 -11.69 3.94
CA ASN A 65 18.30 -11.23 2.63
C ASN A 65 18.18 -9.71 2.50
N ARG A 66 19.30 -9.01 2.78
CA ARG A 66 19.35 -7.55 2.72
C ARG A 66 19.13 -6.99 1.31
N ALA A 67 19.58 -7.70 0.27
CA ALA A 67 19.38 -7.26 -1.11
C ALA A 67 17.89 -7.26 -1.47
N GLU A 68 17.18 -8.33 -1.08
CA GLU A 68 15.74 -8.43 -1.29
C GLU A 68 14.95 -7.42 -0.46
N TRP A 69 15.36 -7.21 0.80
CA TRP A 69 14.79 -6.17 1.64
C TRP A 69 14.89 -4.78 0.98
N SER A 70 16.08 -4.42 0.48
CA SER A 70 16.30 -3.13 -0.20
C SER A 70 15.49 -3.02 -1.48
N ARG A 71 15.45 -4.09 -2.29
CA ARG A 71 14.68 -4.14 -3.53
C ARG A 71 13.19 -3.90 -3.29
N ILE A 72 12.59 -4.63 -2.33
CA ILE A 72 11.18 -4.49 -1.99
C ILE A 72 10.92 -3.10 -1.39
N SER A 73 11.75 -2.64 -0.45
CA SER A 73 11.65 -1.31 0.18
C SER A 73 11.58 -0.19 -0.86
N GLU A 74 12.53 -0.16 -1.81
CA GLU A 74 12.61 0.89 -2.82
C GLU A 74 11.48 0.81 -3.85
N THR A 75 11.11 -0.41 -4.24
CA THR A 75 9.98 -0.63 -5.16
C THR A 75 8.66 -0.21 -4.52
N ALA A 76 8.44 -0.57 -3.25
CA ALA A 76 7.27 -0.18 -2.47
C ALA A 76 7.17 1.34 -2.32
N ARG A 77 8.28 1.99 -1.96
CA ARG A 77 8.34 3.45 -1.83
C ARG A 77 8.03 4.17 -3.12
N THR A 78 8.65 3.75 -4.22
CA THR A 78 8.41 4.33 -5.54
C THR A 78 6.95 4.17 -5.95
N SER A 79 6.39 2.97 -5.78
CA SER A 79 4.99 2.69 -6.07
C SER A 79 4.04 3.51 -5.21
N ALA A 80 4.27 3.61 -3.89
CA ALA A 80 3.38 4.33 -2.99
C ALA A 80 3.41 5.85 -3.19
N LEU A 81 4.60 6.43 -3.47
CA LEU A 81 4.72 7.86 -3.82
C LEU A 81 4.07 8.19 -5.16
N ALA A 82 4.01 7.23 -6.09
CA ALA A 82 3.35 7.36 -7.39
C ALA A 82 1.83 7.05 -7.35
N GLY A 83 1.38 6.14 -6.50
CA GLY A 83 -0.04 5.76 -6.38
C GLY A 83 -0.84 6.64 -5.43
N TYR A 84 -0.25 7.07 -4.32
CA TYR A 84 -0.98 7.64 -3.17
C TYR A 84 -0.48 9.04 -2.77
N SER A 85 -0.22 9.91 -3.75
CA SER A 85 0.16 11.30 -3.47
C SER A 85 -1.04 12.13 -3.03
N VAL A 86 -0.90 12.79 -1.89
CA VAL A 86 -1.87 13.76 -1.37
C VAL A 86 -2.13 14.89 -2.38
N VAL A 87 -1.08 15.40 -3.02
CA VAL A 87 -1.21 16.48 -4.01
C VAL A 87 -2.09 16.05 -5.17
N ARG A 88 -1.78 14.88 -5.77
CA ARG A 88 -2.60 14.36 -6.89
C ARG A 88 -4.04 14.08 -6.46
N HIS A 89 -4.24 13.55 -5.26
CA HIS A 89 -5.57 13.29 -4.73
C HIS A 89 -6.39 14.58 -4.59
N VAL A 90 -5.81 15.63 -3.99
CA VAL A 90 -6.45 16.94 -3.85
C VAL A 90 -6.78 17.53 -5.22
N ASP A 91 -5.83 17.52 -6.15
CA ASP A 91 -6.04 18.05 -7.51
C ASP A 91 -7.19 17.33 -8.23
N SER A 92 -7.25 16.00 -8.13
CA SER A 92 -8.35 15.20 -8.71
C SER A 92 -9.71 15.57 -8.11
N ILE A 93 -9.82 15.67 -6.79
CA ILE A 93 -11.07 16.03 -6.10
C ILE A 93 -11.50 17.46 -6.46
N VAL A 94 -10.56 18.41 -6.44
CA VAL A 94 -10.85 19.80 -6.80
C VAL A 94 -11.34 19.92 -8.25
N ASN A 95 -10.75 19.16 -9.18
CA ASN A 95 -11.20 19.16 -10.57
C ASN A 95 -12.64 18.63 -10.73
N ILE A 96 -13.03 17.61 -9.96
CA ILE A 96 -14.43 17.13 -9.92
C ILE A 96 -15.36 18.25 -9.43
N TYR A 97 -15.00 18.95 -8.34
CA TYR A 97 -15.81 20.07 -7.85
C TYR A 97 -15.93 21.21 -8.86
N ARG A 98 -14.84 21.57 -9.56
CA ARG A 98 -14.88 22.58 -10.63
C ARG A 98 -15.81 22.19 -11.78
N GLN A 99 -15.80 20.92 -12.19
CA GLN A 99 -16.69 20.42 -13.25
C GLN A 99 -18.17 20.48 -12.84
N LEU A 100 -18.48 20.14 -11.59
CA LEU A 100 -19.85 20.21 -11.08
C LEU A 100 -20.32 21.66 -10.92
N ALA A 101 -19.48 22.55 -10.38
CA ALA A 101 -19.82 23.96 -10.21
C ALA A 101 -20.00 24.70 -11.56
N GLY A 102 -19.21 24.33 -12.58
CA GLY A 102 -19.34 24.90 -13.93
C GLY A 102 -20.59 24.43 -14.69
N ARG A 103 -21.23 23.33 -14.29
CA ARG A 103 -22.48 22.82 -14.88
C ARG A 103 -23.74 23.48 -14.30
N SER A 104 -23.63 24.16 -13.15
CA SER A 104 -24.77 24.81 -12.48
C SER A 104 -25.11 26.20 -13.03
N ASN A 105 -24.40 26.69 -14.05
CA ASN A 105 -24.58 28.03 -14.65
C ASN A 105 -25.18 27.99 -16.07
N SER A 106 -25.70 26.85 -16.50
CA SER A 106 -26.43 26.70 -17.78
C SER A 106 -27.89 26.35 -17.51
N GLU A 107 -28.66 27.33 -17.03
CA GLU A 107 -30.12 27.44 -17.15
C GLU A 107 -30.48 28.84 -17.65
#